data_AF-A0A7U9S9Z7-F1
#
_entry.id   AF-A0A7U9S9Z7-F1
#
_cell.length_a   1.000
_cell.length_b   1.000
_cell.length_c   1.000
_cell.angle_alpha   90.00
_cell.angle_beta   90.00
_cell.angle_gamma   90.00
#
_symmetry.space_group_name_H-M   'P 1'
#
loop_
_entity.id
_entity.type
_entity.pdbx_description
1 polymer ?
#
loop_
_entity_poly.entity_id
_entity_poly.type
_entity_poly.pdbx_seq_one_letter_code
_entity_poly.pdbx_strand_id
1 'polypeptide(L)'
;MDGKKDFDETDAAIKRLGVFAILASEEISEDRLLPMYYTRQQVEQVFDISKNYADLLPIIVQSEQAFAGHLFVCFMATAIMQRLQQELLKRRSKKAKSLNAESILVYLRNQKCKVYKDYAIPKEPRKEVNAIYDIFKVQVPYKIPLTTIEV
;
A
#
# COMPACT_ATOMS: atom_id res chain seq x y z
N MET A 1 -10.39 -19.48 37.74
CA MET A 1 -9.27 -19.87 38.61
C MET A 1 -8.08 -20.14 37.71
N ASP A 2 -7.24 -19.14 37.49
CA ASP A 2 -5.78 -19.21 37.30
C ASP A 2 -5.34 -17.85 36.76
N GLY A 3 -4.42 -17.15 37.44
CA GLY A 3 -4.09 -15.79 36.99
C GLY A 3 -3.05 -15.02 37.81
N LYS A 4 -2.54 -15.57 38.92
CA LYS A 4 -1.28 -15.07 39.47
C LYS A 4 -0.15 -15.79 38.77
N LYS A 5 0.31 -15.23 37.65
CA LYS A 5 1.69 -15.49 37.21
C LYS A 5 2.61 -15.05 38.34
N ASP A 6 3.62 -15.88 38.61
CA ASP A 6 4.59 -15.62 39.65
C ASP A 6 5.29 -14.28 39.39
N PHE A 7 5.44 -13.47 40.43
CA PHE A 7 5.99 -12.11 40.31
C PHE A 7 7.45 -12.18 39.80
N ASP A 8 8.19 -13.21 40.19
CA ASP A 8 9.58 -13.43 39.77
C ASP A 8 9.70 -13.77 38.28
N GLU A 9 8.78 -14.57 37.72
CA GLU A 9 8.75 -14.86 36.29
C GLU A 9 8.44 -13.60 35.46
N THR A 10 7.55 -12.76 35.98
CA THR A 10 7.14 -11.52 35.30
C THR A 10 8.28 -10.50 35.32
N ASP A 11 8.99 -10.37 36.43
CA ASP A 11 10.12 -9.44 36.59
C ASP A 11 11.35 -9.88 35.76
N ALA A 12 11.61 -11.19 35.69
CA ALA A 12 12.63 -11.76 34.80
C ALA A 12 12.28 -11.54 33.31
N ALA A 13 11.01 -11.69 32.94
CA ALA A 13 10.55 -11.42 31.58
C ALA A 13 10.66 -9.94 31.23
N ILE A 14 10.30 -9.03 32.14
CA ILE A 14 10.43 -7.58 31.97
C ILE A 14 11.91 -7.17 31.80
N LYS A 15 12.82 -7.69 32.63
CA LYS A 15 14.26 -7.43 32.49
C LYS A 15 14.81 -7.91 31.14
N ARG A 16 14.25 -8.98 30.58
CA ARG A 16 14.67 -9.53 29.28
C ARG A 16 14.08 -8.79 28.08
N LEU A 17 12.80 -8.40 28.15
CA LEU A 17 12.03 -7.89 27.00
C LEU A 17 11.91 -6.36 26.97
N GLY A 18 12.18 -5.70 28.10
CA GLY A 18 11.96 -4.27 28.28
C GLY A 18 10.51 -3.92 28.66
N VAL A 19 10.31 -2.67 29.09
CA VAL A 19 8.99 -2.13 29.45
C VAL A 19 8.51 -1.23 28.32
N PHE A 20 7.27 -1.42 27.90
CA PHE A 20 6.56 -0.54 26.97
C PHE A 20 5.42 0.16 27.73
N ALA A 21 5.39 1.49 27.67
CA ALA A 21 4.36 2.31 28.32
C ALA A 21 3.74 3.29 27.32
N ILE A 22 2.42 3.43 27.35
CA ILE A 22 1.68 4.44 26.58
C ILE A 22 1.23 5.50 27.56
N LEU A 23 1.58 6.75 27.29
CA LEU A 23 1.08 7.90 28.04
C LEU A 23 -0.02 8.59 27.22
N ALA A 24 -1.19 8.78 27.82
CA ALA A 24 -2.30 9.50 27.20
C ALA A 24 -2.71 10.67 28.09
N SER A 25 -3.03 11.81 27.47
CA SER A 25 -3.56 12.99 28.15
C SER A 25 -5.06 12.88 28.47
N GLU A 26 -5.76 11.99 27.78
CA GLU A 26 -7.20 11.76 27.91
C GLU A 26 -7.46 10.38 28.51
N GLU A 27 -8.58 10.25 29.22
CA GLU A 27 -9.08 8.97 29.70
C GLU A 27 -9.60 8.15 28.52
N ILE A 28 -8.81 7.16 28.11
CA ILE A 28 -9.11 6.25 27.01
C ILE A 28 -9.16 4.84 27.59
N SER A 29 -10.20 4.09 27.21
CA SER A 29 -10.34 2.71 27.65
C SER A 29 -9.20 1.81 27.12
N GLU A 30 -8.73 0.86 27.93
CA GLU A 30 -7.57 0.01 27.61
C GLU A 30 -7.74 -0.77 26.30
N ASP A 31 -8.98 -1.20 26.00
CA ASP A 31 -9.36 -1.90 24.77
C ASP A 31 -9.22 -1.03 23.51
N ARG A 32 -9.27 0.31 23.66
CA ARG A 32 -9.10 1.27 22.56
C ARG A 32 -7.72 1.89 22.52
N LEU A 33 -7.02 1.97 23.65
CA LEU A 33 -5.71 2.62 23.74
C LEU A 33 -4.68 1.91 22.86
N LEU A 34 -4.61 0.58 22.91
CA LEU A 34 -3.67 -0.20 22.11
C LEU A 34 -3.95 -0.08 20.60
N PRO A 35 -5.19 -0.29 20.11
CA PRO A 35 -5.52 -0.06 18.70
C PRO A 35 -5.24 1.36 18.22
N MET A 36 -5.54 2.37 19.05
CA MET A 36 -5.24 3.77 18.72
C MET A 36 -3.74 4.01 18.61
N TYR A 37 -2.93 3.48 19.51
CA TYR A 37 -1.47 3.56 19.39
C TYR A 37 -0.97 2.96 18.07
N TYR A 38 -1.55 1.84 17.64
CA TYR A 38 -1.20 1.21 16.36
C TYR A 38 -1.67 1.99 15.13
N THR A 39 -2.55 2.99 15.25
CA THR A 39 -2.84 3.89 14.11
C THR A 39 -1.61 4.72 13.72
N ARG A 40 -0.65 4.93 14.63
CA ARG A 40 0.67 5.52 14.33
C ARG A 40 1.40 4.77 13.20
N GLN A 41 1.26 3.44 13.14
CA GLN A 41 1.83 2.63 12.07
C GLN A 41 1.24 2.98 10.70
N GLN A 42 -0.04 3.34 10.65
CA GLN A 42 -0.69 3.76 9.41
C GLN A 42 -0.11 5.08 8.91
N VAL A 43 0.25 5.99 9.83
CA VAL A 43 0.94 7.24 9.50
C VAL A 43 2.33 6.95 8.93
N GLU A 44 3.10 6.04 9.54
CA GLU A 44 4.41 5.62 9.00
C GLU A 44 4.28 5.07 7.56
N GLN A 45 3.28 4.24 7.30
CA GLN A 45 3.00 3.72 5.96
C GLN A 45 2.70 4.83 4.94
N VAL A 46 1.99 5.90 5.35
CA VAL A 46 1.75 7.06 4.47
C VAL A 46 3.05 7.78 4.15
N PHE A 47 3.92 7.96 5.14
CA PHE A 47 5.24 8.56 4.91
C PHE A 47 6.11 7.68 3.99
N ASP A 48 6.05 6.36 4.11
CA ASP A 48 6.76 5.46 3.21
C ASP A 48 6.23 5.58 1.77
N ILE A 49 4.91 5.73 1.59
CA ILE A 49 4.32 5.99 0.27
C ILE A 49 4.87 7.31 -0.29
N SER A 50 4.87 8.37 0.52
CA SER A 50 5.31 9.69 0.06
C SER A 50 6.77 9.69 -0.41
N LYS A 51 7.66 9.01 0.33
CA LYS A 51 9.09 8.96 0.04
C LYS A 51 9.41 8.10 -1.19
N ASN A 52 8.76 6.94 -1.32
CA ASN A 52 9.14 5.95 -2.33
C ASN A 52 8.31 6.01 -3.62
N TYR A 53 7.10 6.58 -3.57
CA TYR A 53 6.15 6.56 -4.70
C TYR A 53 5.66 7.93 -5.15
N ALA A 54 5.74 8.94 -4.28
CA ALA A 54 5.32 10.30 -4.61
C ALA A 54 6.50 11.27 -4.79
N ASP A 55 7.72 10.75 -4.93
CA ASP A 55 8.95 11.51 -5.12
C ASP A 55 9.13 12.66 -4.11
N LEU A 56 8.71 12.43 -2.87
CA LEU A 56 8.91 13.41 -1.81
C LEU A 56 10.40 13.70 -1.59
N LEU A 57 11.30 12.74 -1.85
CA LEU A 57 12.73 12.88 -1.65
C LEU A 57 13.52 12.36 -2.87
N PRO A 58 14.72 12.90 -3.15
CA PRO A 58 15.34 14.04 -2.47
C PRO A 58 14.77 15.39 -2.95
N ILE A 59 14.67 16.37 -2.05
CA ILE A 59 14.23 17.73 -2.40
C ILE A 59 15.47 18.61 -2.57
N ILE A 60 15.73 19.06 -3.79
CA ILE A 60 16.84 19.95 -4.11
C ILE A 60 16.26 21.24 -4.73
N VAL A 61 15.65 22.07 -3.88
CA VAL A 61 15.02 23.33 -4.29
C VAL A 61 15.65 24.51 -3.56
N GLN A 62 15.72 25.66 -4.23
CA GLN A 62 16.45 26.84 -3.73
C GLN A 62 15.56 27.91 -3.09
N SER A 63 14.22 27.79 -3.20
CA SER A 63 13.27 28.73 -2.60
C SER A 63 12.20 28.02 -1.78
N GLU A 64 11.68 28.73 -0.77
CA GLU A 64 10.61 28.24 0.10
C GLU A 64 9.31 28.02 -0.68
N GLN A 65 9.01 28.89 -1.66
CA GLN A 65 7.81 28.74 -2.49
C GLN A 65 7.87 27.46 -3.35
N ALA A 66 9.04 27.16 -3.93
CA ALA A 66 9.23 25.92 -4.70
C ALA A 66 9.12 24.69 -3.79
N PHE A 67 9.67 24.77 -2.57
CA PHE A 67 9.54 23.73 -1.55
C PHE A 67 8.08 23.46 -1.17
N ALA A 68 7.31 24.52 -0.87
CA ALA A 68 5.90 24.41 -0.52
C ALA A 68 5.07 23.83 -1.67
N GLY A 69 5.33 24.26 -2.92
CA GLY A 69 4.67 23.72 -4.11
C GLY A 69 4.95 22.23 -4.33
N HIS A 70 6.22 21.82 -4.19
CA HIS A 70 6.62 20.41 -4.26
C HIS A 70 5.90 19.57 -3.21
N LEU A 71 5.95 19.99 -1.95
CA LEU A 71 5.27 19.31 -0.85
C LEU A 71 3.77 19.15 -1.11
N PHE A 72 3.11 20.19 -1.62
CA PHE A 72 1.69 20.15 -1.93
C PHE A 72 1.36 19.10 -3.00
N VAL A 73 2.13 19.06 -4.09
CA VAL A 73 1.95 18.06 -5.16
C VAL A 73 2.22 16.66 -4.66
N CYS A 74 3.33 16.44 -3.94
CA CYS A 74 3.66 15.14 -3.33
C CYS A 74 2.58 14.68 -2.35
N PHE A 75 2.01 15.60 -1.56
CA PHE A 75 0.93 15.29 -0.63
C PHE A 75 -0.33 14.82 -1.35
N MET A 76 -0.76 15.54 -2.41
CA MET A 76 -1.89 15.12 -3.23
C MET A 76 -1.65 13.76 -3.89
N ALA A 77 -0.47 13.55 -4.48
CA ALA A 77 -0.08 12.28 -5.09
C ALA A 77 -0.10 11.13 -4.07
N THR A 78 0.41 11.37 -2.85
CA THR A 78 0.39 10.41 -1.74
C THR A 78 -1.04 10.04 -1.36
N ALA A 79 -1.94 11.02 -1.20
CA ALA A 79 -3.34 10.79 -0.86
C ALA A 79 -4.07 9.97 -1.94
N ILE A 80 -3.83 10.28 -3.22
CA ILE A 80 -4.38 9.53 -4.36
C ILE A 80 -3.85 8.09 -4.33
N MET A 81 -2.53 7.91 -4.17
CA MET A 81 -1.89 6.60 -4.13
C MET A 81 -2.41 5.76 -2.96
N GLN A 82 -2.52 6.33 -1.76
CA GLN A 82 -3.05 5.66 -0.59
C GLN A 82 -4.49 5.18 -0.83
N ARG A 83 -5.35 6.06 -1.37
CA ARG A 83 -6.74 5.70 -1.68
C ARG A 83 -6.82 4.61 -2.74
N LEU A 84 -5.98 4.68 -3.78
CA LEU A 84 -5.91 3.65 -4.81
C LEU A 84 -5.51 2.31 -4.22
N GLN A 85 -4.44 2.25 -3.43
CA GLN A 85 -3.97 1.02 -2.80
C GLN A 85 -5.03 0.42 -1.87
N GLN A 86 -5.70 1.24 -1.06
CA GLN A 86 -6.79 0.80 -0.20
C GLN A 86 -7.96 0.21 -1.01
N GLU A 87 -8.38 0.86 -2.09
CA GLU A 87 -9.47 0.35 -2.95
C GLU A 87 -9.10 -0.97 -3.64
N LEU A 88 -7.84 -1.12 -4.08
CA LEU A 88 -7.35 -2.39 -4.64
C LEU A 88 -7.41 -3.52 -3.61
N LEU A 89 -7.00 -3.26 -2.37
CA LEU A 89 -7.01 -4.26 -1.30
C LEU A 89 -8.44 -4.60 -0.84
N LYS A 90 -9.37 -3.64 -0.85
CA LYS A 90 -10.80 -3.89 -0.55
C LYS A 90 -11.46 -4.81 -1.58
N ARG A 91 -11.14 -4.63 -2.87
CA ARG A 91 -11.70 -5.42 -3.98
C ARG A 91 -11.01 -6.77 -4.18
N ARG A 92 -10.04 -7.10 -3.33
CA ARG A 92 -9.18 -8.27 -3.47
C ARG A 92 -9.98 -9.57 -3.32
N SER A 93 -9.98 -10.38 -4.37
CA SER A 93 -10.56 -11.73 -4.35
C SER A 93 -9.76 -12.69 -3.47
N LYS A 94 -10.38 -13.81 -3.05
CA LYS A 94 -9.69 -14.90 -2.30
C LYS A 94 -8.43 -15.39 -3.02
N LYS A 95 -8.43 -15.42 -4.37
CA LYS A 95 -7.28 -15.83 -5.18
C LYS A 95 -6.09 -14.87 -5.10
N ALA A 96 -6.35 -13.60 -4.80
CA ALA A 96 -5.35 -12.55 -4.69
C ALA A 96 -4.95 -12.26 -3.22
N LYS A 97 -5.33 -13.12 -2.26
CA LYS A 97 -5.11 -12.89 -0.82
C LYS A 97 -3.64 -12.73 -0.41
N SER A 98 -2.70 -13.26 -1.18
CA SER A 98 -1.26 -13.09 -0.95
C SER A 98 -0.68 -11.83 -1.58
N LEU A 99 -1.41 -11.16 -2.47
CA LEU A 99 -0.90 -10.00 -3.21
C LEU A 99 -1.07 -8.71 -2.38
N ASN A 100 0.01 -7.95 -2.24
CA ASN A 100 -0.03 -6.56 -1.78
C ASN A 100 -0.31 -5.60 -2.94
N ALA A 101 -0.64 -4.34 -2.65
CA ALA A 101 -1.00 -3.36 -3.68
C ALA A 101 0.13 -3.11 -4.68
N GLU A 102 1.37 -3.08 -4.20
CA GLU A 102 2.57 -2.91 -5.03
C GLU A 102 2.75 -4.05 -6.04
N SER A 103 2.62 -5.30 -5.58
CA SER A 103 2.71 -6.48 -6.44
C SER A 103 1.66 -6.43 -7.54
N ILE A 104 0.43 -6.01 -7.22
CA ILE A 104 -0.64 -5.86 -8.21
C ILE A 104 -0.20 -4.90 -9.32
N LEU A 105 0.34 -3.73 -8.98
CA LEU A 105 0.82 -2.75 -9.95
C LEU A 105 2.02 -3.27 -10.75
N VAL A 106 2.95 -3.98 -10.12
CA VAL A 106 4.13 -4.57 -10.79
C VAL A 106 3.71 -5.64 -11.79
N TYR A 107 2.80 -6.54 -11.43
CA TYR A 107 2.30 -7.57 -12.33
C TYR A 107 1.55 -6.95 -13.52
N LEU A 108 0.74 -5.92 -13.30
CA LEU A 108 0.08 -5.18 -14.39
C LEU A 108 1.09 -4.49 -15.31
N ARG A 109 2.11 -3.82 -14.75
CA ARG A 109 3.19 -3.20 -15.54
C ARG A 109 3.93 -4.22 -16.41
N ASN A 110 4.11 -5.44 -15.90
CA ASN A 110 4.82 -6.52 -16.57
C ASN A 110 3.92 -7.31 -17.54
N GLN A 111 2.63 -7.02 -17.58
CA GLN A 111 1.71 -7.59 -18.55
C GLN A 111 1.92 -6.90 -19.90
N LYS A 112 2.64 -7.58 -20.79
CA LYS A 112 3.02 -7.07 -22.11
C LYS A 112 2.10 -7.60 -23.21
N CYS A 113 2.20 -7.02 -24.40
CA CYS A 113 1.57 -7.52 -25.61
C CYS A 113 2.58 -7.58 -26.77
N LYS A 114 2.30 -8.40 -27.79
CA LYS A 114 2.97 -8.36 -29.09
C LYS A 114 2.12 -7.52 -30.03
N VAL A 115 2.74 -6.53 -30.67
CA VAL A 115 2.09 -5.58 -31.56
C VAL A 115 2.34 -6.02 -33.01
N TYR A 116 1.28 -6.07 -33.81
CA TYR A 116 1.26 -6.31 -35.25
C TYR A 116 0.69 -5.07 -35.95
N LYS A 117 0.65 -5.07 -37.28
CA LYS A 117 0.21 -3.91 -38.08
C LYS A 117 -1.18 -3.40 -37.68
N ASP A 118 -2.15 -4.31 -37.58
CA ASP A 118 -3.56 -3.94 -37.36
C ASP A 118 -4.09 -4.38 -35.98
N TYR A 119 -3.26 -5.04 -35.16
CA TYR A 119 -3.69 -5.61 -33.89
C TYR A 119 -2.57 -5.89 -32.91
N ALA A 120 -2.90 -5.97 -31.62
CA ALA A 120 -2.02 -6.45 -30.58
C ALA A 120 -2.58 -7.73 -29.93
N ILE A 121 -1.69 -8.65 -29.58
CA ILE A 121 -2.01 -9.86 -28.82
C ILE A 121 -1.42 -9.71 -27.41
N PRO A 122 -2.23 -9.63 -26.35
CA PRO A 122 -1.71 -9.61 -24.99
C PRO A 122 -1.04 -10.95 -24.66
N LYS A 123 0.02 -10.89 -23.84
CA LYS A 123 0.68 -12.09 -23.32
C LYS A 123 -0.30 -12.89 -22.47
N GLU A 124 -0.26 -14.20 -22.58
CA GLU A 124 -1.13 -15.08 -21.80
C GLU A 124 -0.95 -14.83 -20.29
N PRO A 125 -2.05 -14.58 -19.56
CA PRO A 125 -1.97 -14.23 -18.16
C PRO A 125 -1.62 -15.44 -17.28
N ARG A 126 -0.64 -15.24 -16.41
CA ARG A 126 -0.29 -16.21 -15.36
C ARG A 126 -1.32 -16.18 -14.24
N LYS A 127 -1.23 -17.13 -13.30
CA LYS A 127 -2.14 -17.28 -12.15
C LYS A 127 -2.34 -15.98 -11.38
N GLU A 128 -1.26 -15.24 -11.13
CA GLU A 128 -1.27 -13.97 -10.40
C GLU A 128 -1.99 -12.88 -11.17
N VAL A 129 -1.72 -12.77 -12.48
CA VAL A 129 -2.34 -11.77 -13.35
C VAL A 129 -3.84 -12.06 -13.53
N ASN A 130 -4.23 -13.33 -13.65
CA ASN A 130 -5.64 -13.73 -13.66
C ASN A 130 -6.35 -13.33 -12.35
N ALA A 131 -5.70 -13.56 -11.20
CA ALA A 131 -6.25 -13.11 -9.93
C ALA A 131 -6.40 -11.58 -9.86
N ILE A 132 -5.52 -10.82 -10.53
CA ILE A 132 -5.62 -9.37 -10.64
C ILE A 132 -6.78 -8.96 -11.55
N TYR A 133 -6.94 -9.59 -12.72
CA TYR A 133 -8.06 -9.29 -13.61
C TYR A 133 -9.42 -9.50 -12.95
N ASP A 134 -9.55 -10.50 -12.06
CA ASP A 134 -10.73 -10.71 -11.23
C ASP A 134 -11.03 -9.47 -10.33
N ILE A 135 -10.00 -8.79 -9.80
CA ILE A 135 -10.14 -7.56 -8.98
C ILE A 135 -10.76 -6.43 -9.80
N PHE A 136 -10.27 -6.26 -11.04
CA PHE A 136 -10.74 -5.22 -11.95
C PHE A 136 -12.02 -5.59 -12.71
N LYS A 137 -12.47 -6.84 -12.60
CA LYS A 137 -13.58 -7.42 -13.37
C LYS A 137 -13.38 -7.26 -14.89
N VAL A 138 -12.14 -7.44 -15.34
CA VAL A 138 -11.75 -7.32 -16.76
C VAL A 138 -11.56 -8.71 -17.34
N GLN A 139 -12.10 -8.94 -18.55
CA GLN A 139 -11.76 -10.12 -19.34
C GLN A 139 -10.64 -9.76 -20.32
N VAL A 140 -9.62 -10.61 -20.41
CA VAL A 140 -8.50 -10.37 -21.32
C VAL A 140 -8.92 -10.73 -22.74
N PRO A 141 -8.93 -9.77 -23.68
CA PRO A 141 -9.26 -10.07 -25.06
C PRO A 141 -8.13 -10.87 -25.71
N TYR A 142 -8.47 -11.82 -26.58
CA TYR A 142 -7.46 -12.55 -27.36
C TYR A 142 -6.70 -11.64 -28.34
N LYS A 143 -7.41 -10.65 -28.90
CA LYS A 143 -6.89 -9.71 -29.90
C LYS A 143 -7.44 -8.32 -29.61
N ILE A 144 -6.57 -7.33 -29.59
CA ILE A 144 -6.92 -5.92 -29.43
C ILE A 144 -6.71 -5.27 -30.81
N PRO A 145 -7.74 -4.78 -31.49
CA PRO A 145 -7.55 -4.05 -32.75
C PRO A 145 -6.79 -2.75 -32.46
N LEU A 146 -5.79 -2.46 -33.28
CA LEU A 146 -5.11 -1.18 -33.24
C LEU A 146 -5.86 -0.27 -34.19
N THR A 147 -6.77 0.54 -33.67
CA THR A 147 -7.34 1.62 -34.45
C THR A 147 -6.19 2.58 -34.74
N THR A 148 -5.79 2.68 -36.00
CA THR A 148 -4.96 3.81 -36.45
C THR A 148 -5.81 5.05 -36.20
N ILE A 149 -5.55 5.74 -35.09
CA ILE A 149 -6.03 7.10 -34.93
C ILE A 149 -5.22 7.87 -35.97
N GLU A 150 -5.81 8.12 -37.13
CA GLU A 150 -5.26 9.08 -38.08
C GLU A 150 -5.20 10.42 -37.34
N VAL A 151 -3.98 10.87 -37.06
CA VAL A 151 -3.66 12.19 -36.49
C VAL A 151 -3.53 13.17 -37.62
#